data_AF-A0A946QMM6-F1
#
_entry.id   AF-A0A946QMM6-F1
#
_cell.length_a   1.000
_cell.length_b   1.000
_cell.length_c   1.000
_cell.angle_alpha   90.00
_cell.angle_beta   90.00
_cell.angle_gamma   90.00
#
_symmetry.space_group_name_H-M   'P 1'
#
loop_
_entity.id
_entity.type
_entity.pdbx_description
1 polymer ?
#
loop_
_entity_poly.entity_id
_entity_poly.type
_entity_poly.pdbx_seq_one_letter_code
_entity_poly.pdbx_strand_id
1 'polypeptide(L)'
;MFHIFHKDSSLLDASRKERQKAIEKLISQGTFHSGYYLLLMLATLIVTPGILIDNVSVIIGGMILAPLLIPLLSISLSLVSGNTRGFLRSLKILIVSIALTIGTSAALTMILAETGVVVNWIPDRINTGVYIFIAFCSGIAASFAWVKENLSSSVAGVAVAVSLLPPLCAAGIGIALWQPLLINNSLILFLANLIGICMAGFLVFWILGFIDTAGVEEKAIEKADDA
;
A
#
# COMPACT_ATOMS: atom_id res chain seq x y z
N MET A 1 40.72 3.58 20.97
CA MET A 1 40.02 2.83 19.88
C MET A 1 38.81 2.14 20.48
N PHE A 2 37.69 2.85 20.67
CA PHE A 2 36.32 2.36 20.91
C PHE A 2 35.47 3.58 21.33
N HIS A 3 34.94 4.33 20.36
CA HIS A 3 34.06 5.47 20.59
C HIS A 3 33.03 5.57 19.43
N ILE A 4 32.36 4.46 19.11
CA ILE A 4 31.36 4.36 18.01
C ILE A 4 30.08 3.65 18.50
N PHE A 5 29.57 3.96 19.70
CA PHE A 5 28.31 3.34 20.17
C PHE A 5 27.43 4.25 21.04
N HIS A 6 27.32 5.54 20.71
CA HIS A 6 26.43 6.45 21.48
C HIS A 6 25.57 7.42 20.66
N LYS A 7 25.28 7.13 19.38
CA LYS A 7 24.50 8.03 18.53
C LYS A 7 23.51 7.36 17.57
N ASP A 8 22.74 6.38 18.06
CA ASP A 8 21.64 5.77 17.28
C ASP A 8 20.32 5.62 18.07
N SER A 9 20.19 6.30 19.22
CA SER A 9 18.91 6.40 19.93
C SER A 9 17.88 7.28 19.20
N SER A 10 18.28 8.05 18.19
CA SER A 10 17.40 8.97 17.45
C SER A 10 16.54 8.32 16.35
N LEU A 11 16.90 7.11 15.90
CA LEU A 11 16.16 6.42 14.83
C LEU A 11 14.95 5.66 15.37
N LEU A 12 15.06 5.09 16.56
CA LEU A 12 14.01 4.28 17.19
C LEU A 12 13.09 5.08 18.13
N ASP A 13 13.38 6.35 18.38
CA ASP A 13 12.50 7.24 19.14
C ASP A 13 11.89 8.29 18.20
N ALA A 14 10.57 8.44 18.22
CA ALA A 14 9.85 9.46 17.46
C ALA A 14 9.33 10.57 18.39
N SER A 15 9.80 11.80 18.15
CA SER A 15 9.33 12.96 18.90
C SER A 15 7.81 13.13 18.73
N ARG A 16 7.12 13.70 19.73
CA ARG A 16 5.68 13.99 19.64
C ARG A 16 5.32 14.77 18.37
N LYS A 17 6.19 15.70 17.97
CA LYS A 17 6.01 16.50 16.74
C LYS A 17 6.14 15.66 15.47
N GLU A 18 7.08 14.72 15.43
CA GLU A 18 7.23 13.79 14.30
C GLU A 18 6.00 12.89 14.16
N ARG A 19 5.52 12.32 15.28
CA ARG A 19 4.31 11.50 15.32
C ARG A 19 3.08 12.26 14.83
N GLN A 20 2.85 13.46 15.36
CA GLN A 20 1.72 14.29 14.94
C GLN A 20 1.77 14.62 13.45
N LYS A 21 2.93 15.04 12.93
CA LYS A 21 3.10 15.36 11.51
C LYS A 21 2.87 14.13 10.62
N ALA A 22 3.39 12.96 11.02
CA ALA A 22 3.19 11.70 10.31
C ALA A 22 1.70 11.32 10.23
N ILE A 23 0.95 11.48 11.32
CA ILE A 23 -0.51 11.22 11.39
C ILE A 23 -1.26 12.19 10.47
N GLU A 24 -1.04 13.50 10.61
CA GLU A 24 -1.73 14.53 9.82
C GLU A 24 -1.47 14.33 8.31
N LYS A 25 -0.23 14.05 7.93
CA LYS A 25 0.13 13.72 6.54
C LYS A 25 -0.58 12.45 6.06
N LEU A 26 -0.61 11.39 6.87
CA LEU A 26 -1.21 10.12 6.48
C LEU A 26 -2.71 10.22 6.26
N ILE A 27 -3.41 10.89 7.19
CA ILE A 27 -4.86 11.02 7.15
C ILE A 27 -5.30 11.97 6.03
N SER A 28 -4.59 13.10 5.84
CA SER A 28 -4.91 14.06 4.78
C SER A 28 -4.70 13.50 3.37
N GLN A 29 -3.71 12.64 3.15
CA GLN A 29 -3.49 12.02 1.84
C GLN A 29 -4.48 10.87 1.55
N GLY A 30 -5.13 10.31 2.58
CA GLY A 30 -6.16 9.27 2.47
C GLY A 30 -7.59 9.81 2.44
N THR A 31 -7.86 10.88 1.68
CA THR A 31 -9.21 11.46 1.51
C THR A 31 -9.66 11.37 0.05
N PHE A 32 -10.95 11.62 -0.22
CA PHE A 32 -11.45 11.74 -1.59
C PHE A 32 -10.87 12.96 -2.31
N HIS A 33 -10.65 14.07 -1.59
CA HIS A 33 -10.16 15.34 -2.14
C HIS A 33 -8.65 15.37 -2.44
N SER A 34 -7.86 14.42 -1.93
CA SER A 34 -6.40 14.39 -2.09
C SER A 34 -5.91 13.98 -3.49
N GLY A 35 -6.81 13.66 -4.42
CA GLY A 35 -6.47 13.06 -5.71
C GLY A 35 -6.11 11.58 -5.63
N TYR A 36 -6.23 10.95 -4.45
CA TYR A 36 -5.91 9.54 -4.20
C TYR A 36 -6.53 8.58 -5.24
N TYR A 37 -7.85 8.66 -5.44
CA TYR A 37 -8.56 7.75 -6.35
C TYR A 37 -8.25 8.03 -7.82
N LEU A 38 -7.98 9.29 -8.16
CA LEU A 38 -7.54 9.67 -9.50
C LEU A 38 -6.17 9.05 -9.81
N LEU A 39 -5.21 9.19 -8.90
CA LEU A 39 -3.88 8.58 -9.05
C LEU A 39 -3.96 7.05 -9.12
N LEU A 40 -4.79 6.43 -8.27
CA LEU A 40 -5.01 4.99 -8.30
C LEU A 40 -5.61 4.52 -9.64
N MET A 41 -6.59 5.26 -10.16
CA MET A 41 -7.20 4.97 -11.46
C MET A 41 -6.18 5.12 -12.59
N LEU A 42 -5.42 6.23 -12.64
CA LEU A 42 -4.37 6.45 -13.64
C LEU A 42 -3.28 5.37 -13.56
N ALA A 43 -2.85 4.99 -12.36
CA ALA A 43 -1.89 3.90 -12.16
C ALA A 43 -2.45 2.58 -12.72
N THR A 44 -3.73 2.28 -12.47
CA THR A 44 -4.40 1.07 -12.99
C THR A 44 -4.49 1.08 -14.51
N LEU A 45 -4.77 2.24 -15.12
CA LEU A 45 -4.81 2.44 -16.57
C LEU A 45 -3.44 2.27 -17.24
N ILE A 46 -2.34 2.46 -16.52
CA ILE A 46 -0.98 2.25 -17.02
C ILE A 46 -0.52 0.80 -16.79
N VAL A 47 -0.75 0.27 -15.59
CA VAL A 47 -0.28 -1.07 -15.20
C VAL A 47 -1.04 -2.17 -15.92
N THR A 48 -2.34 -2.03 -16.14
CA THR A 48 -3.13 -3.07 -16.80
C THR A 48 -2.65 -3.34 -18.24
N PRO A 49 -2.52 -2.33 -19.13
CA PRO A 49 -1.91 -2.57 -20.44
C PRO A 49 -0.47 -3.06 -20.33
N GLY A 50 0.31 -2.53 -19.37
CA GLY A 50 1.67 -3.00 -19.11
C GLY A 50 1.76 -4.50 -18.86
N ILE A 51 0.81 -5.07 -18.09
CA ILE A 51 0.70 -6.53 -17.87
C ILE A 51 0.27 -7.25 -19.16
N LEU A 52 -0.69 -6.71 -19.92
CA LEU A 52 -1.16 -7.33 -21.16
C LEU A 52 -0.08 -7.43 -22.24
N ILE A 53 0.85 -6.47 -22.29
CA ILE A 53 1.98 -6.47 -23.24
C ILE A 53 3.29 -6.98 -22.64
N ASP A 54 3.26 -7.53 -21.42
CA ASP A 54 4.43 -8.05 -20.67
C ASP A 54 5.61 -7.05 -20.58
N ASN A 55 5.30 -5.78 -20.29
CA ASN A 55 6.31 -4.71 -20.20
C ASN A 55 6.53 -4.26 -18.75
N VAL A 56 7.56 -4.84 -18.12
CA VAL A 56 7.98 -4.56 -16.74
C VAL A 56 8.25 -3.08 -16.50
N SER A 57 8.85 -2.37 -17.46
CA SER A 57 9.18 -0.94 -17.31
C SER A 57 7.93 -0.06 -17.21
N VAL A 58 6.90 -0.35 -18.02
CA VAL A 58 5.60 0.36 -17.97
C VAL A 58 4.87 0.05 -16.67
N ILE A 59 4.89 -1.22 -16.27
CA ILE A 59 4.30 -1.68 -15.01
C ILE A 59 4.92 -0.93 -13.82
N ILE A 60 6.26 -0.90 -13.73
CA ILE A 60 6.98 -0.18 -12.68
C ILE A 60 6.67 1.32 -12.72
N GLY A 61 6.66 1.93 -13.91
CA GLY A 61 6.32 3.34 -14.08
C GLY A 61 4.93 3.69 -13.54
N GLY A 62 3.92 2.84 -13.82
CA GLY A 62 2.57 3.01 -13.31
C GLY A 62 2.45 2.79 -11.80
N MET A 63 3.16 1.81 -11.24
CA MET A 63 3.14 1.53 -9.79
C MET A 63 3.61 2.73 -8.96
N ILE A 64 4.58 3.52 -9.43
CA ILE A 64 5.10 4.69 -8.69
C ILE A 64 4.00 5.70 -8.37
N LEU A 65 2.95 5.75 -9.19
CA LEU A 65 1.81 6.66 -9.01
C LEU A 65 0.81 6.17 -7.95
N ALA A 66 0.76 4.87 -7.68
CA ALA A 66 -0.33 4.26 -6.92
C ALA A 66 -0.20 4.54 -5.41
N PRO A 67 -1.21 5.19 -4.81
CA PRO A 67 -1.15 5.59 -3.41
C PRO A 67 -1.56 4.49 -2.41
N LEU A 68 -1.56 3.21 -2.79
CA LEU A 68 -2.06 2.09 -1.98
C LEU A 68 -1.38 1.95 -0.61
N LEU A 69 -0.16 2.46 -0.46
CA LEU A 69 0.54 2.47 0.83
C LEU A 69 -0.26 3.21 1.93
N ILE A 70 -0.99 4.27 1.56
CA ILE A 70 -1.68 5.15 2.51
C ILE A 70 -2.70 4.39 3.37
N PRO A 71 -3.74 3.75 2.80
CA PRO A 71 -4.72 3.04 3.62
C PRO A 71 -4.11 1.90 4.44
N LEU A 72 -3.03 1.26 3.97
CA LEU A 72 -2.34 0.19 4.72
C LEU A 72 -1.61 0.72 5.96
N LEU A 73 -0.88 1.83 5.81
CA LEU A 73 -0.26 2.50 6.94
C LEU A 73 -1.32 3.07 7.89
N SER A 74 -2.42 3.61 7.37
CA SER A 74 -3.51 4.12 8.23
C SER A 74 -4.15 3.00 9.04
N ILE A 75 -4.43 1.83 8.43
CA ILE A 75 -4.90 0.64 9.17
C ILE A 75 -3.92 0.27 10.29
N SER A 76 -2.63 0.21 9.97
CA SER A 76 -1.58 -0.15 10.92
C SER A 76 -1.48 0.84 12.08
N LEU A 77 -1.57 2.15 11.77
CA LEU A 77 -1.58 3.24 12.75
C LEU A 77 -2.79 3.11 13.67
N SER A 78 -4.00 2.98 13.12
CA SER A 78 -5.24 2.90 13.89
C SER A 78 -5.29 1.66 14.80
N LEU A 79 -4.67 0.56 14.38
CA LEU A 79 -4.52 -0.64 15.22
C LEU A 79 -3.59 -0.41 16.40
N VAL A 80 -2.49 0.34 16.22
CA VAL A 80 -1.55 0.67 17.30
C VAL A 80 -2.13 1.71 18.26
N SER A 81 -2.77 2.75 17.71
CA SER A 81 -3.37 3.83 18.50
C SER A 81 -4.66 3.41 19.21
N GLY A 82 -5.29 2.31 18.78
CA GLY A 82 -6.60 1.89 19.26
C GLY A 82 -7.78 2.72 18.71
N ASN A 83 -7.56 3.51 17.66
CA ASN A 83 -8.61 4.35 17.06
C ASN A 83 -9.52 3.53 16.12
N THR A 84 -10.68 3.10 16.63
CA THR A 84 -11.64 2.29 15.86
C THR A 84 -12.23 3.07 14.66
N ARG A 85 -12.46 4.39 14.81
CA ARG A 85 -12.98 5.23 13.73
C ARG A 85 -11.98 5.33 12.58
N GLY A 86 -10.70 5.54 12.89
CA GLY A 86 -9.60 5.54 11.93
C GLY A 86 -9.43 4.20 11.22
N PHE A 87 -9.54 3.09 11.96
CA PHE A 87 -9.45 1.74 11.40
C PHE A 87 -10.56 1.49 10.38
N LEU A 88 -11.82 1.74 10.75
CA LEU A 88 -12.96 1.52 9.86
C LEU A 88 -12.92 2.45 8.63
N ARG A 89 -12.49 3.70 8.81
CA ARG A 89 -12.30 4.65 7.69
C ARG A 89 -11.25 4.13 6.71
N SER A 90 -10.10 3.72 7.21
CA SER A 90 -8.99 3.24 6.38
C SER A 90 -9.31 1.92 5.68
N LEU A 91 -10.04 1.02 6.36
CA LEU A 91 -10.54 -0.21 5.78
C LEU A 91 -11.54 0.06 4.64
N LYS A 92 -12.46 1.02 4.81
CA LYS A 92 -13.37 1.45 3.73
C LYS A 92 -12.59 1.97 2.51
N ILE A 93 -11.59 2.84 2.72
CA ILE A 93 -10.74 3.35 1.64
C ILE A 93 -10.04 2.20 0.91
N LEU A 94 -9.49 1.22 1.65
CA LEU A 94 -8.84 0.05 1.07
C LEU A 94 -9.82 -0.78 0.22
N ILE A 95 -11.01 -1.08 0.74
CA ILE A 95 -12.02 -1.87 0.02
C ILE A 95 -12.46 -1.16 -1.27
N VAL A 96 -12.72 0.15 -1.20
CA VAL A 96 -13.05 0.94 -2.40
C VAL A 96 -11.88 0.96 -3.38
N SER A 97 -10.64 1.06 -2.89
CA SER A 97 -9.44 1.00 -3.72
C SER A 97 -9.32 -0.35 -4.46
N ILE A 98 -9.52 -1.46 -3.76
CA ILE A 98 -9.51 -2.81 -4.34
C ILE A 98 -10.58 -2.94 -5.42
N ALA A 99 -11.82 -2.56 -5.10
CA ALA A 99 -12.94 -2.63 -6.04
C ALA A 99 -12.70 -1.77 -7.28
N LEU A 100 -12.20 -0.54 -7.08
CA LEU A 100 -11.88 0.38 -8.16
C LEU A 100 -10.78 -0.18 -9.05
N THR A 101 -9.66 -0.65 -8.49
CA THR A 101 -8.54 -1.21 -9.27
C THR A 101 -8.97 -2.45 -10.05
N ILE A 102 -9.64 -3.41 -9.41
CA ILE A 102 -10.09 -4.64 -10.07
C ILE A 102 -11.11 -4.30 -11.16
N GLY A 103 -12.09 -3.45 -10.87
CA GLY A 103 -13.14 -3.05 -11.80
C GLY A 103 -12.60 -2.29 -13.01
N THR A 104 -11.74 -1.29 -12.78
CA THR A 104 -11.09 -0.55 -13.87
C THR A 104 -10.19 -1.44 -14.71
N SER A 105 -9.41 -2.32 -14.09
CA SER A 105 -8.54 -3.26 -14.82
C SER A 105 -9.35 -4.26 -15.65
N ALA A 106 -10.42 -4.82 -15.11
CA ALA A 106 -11.31 -5.71 -15.84
C ALA A 106 -11.99 -5.01 -17.03
N ALA A 107 -12.56 -3.83 -16.80
CA ALA A 107 -13.20 -3.04 -17.86
C ALA A 107 -12.22 -2.68 -18.98
N LEU A 108 -11.00 -2.26 -18.63
CA LEU A 108 -9.98 -1.93 -19.60
C LEU A 108 -9.52 -3.17 -20.39
N THR A 109 -9.38 -4.32 -19.71
CA THR A 109 -9.02 -5.58 -20.35
C THR A 109 -10.06 -6.00 -21.38
N MET A 110 -11.36 -5.83 -21.10
CA MET A 110 -12.41 -6.13 -22.09
C MET A 110 -12.32 -5.28 -23.36
N ILE A 111 -11.72 -4.08 -23.28
CA ILE A 111 -11.54 -3.17 -24.41
C ILE A 111 -10.25 -3.49 -25.18
N LEU A 112 -9.17 -3.82 -24.46
CA LEU A 112 -7.83 -3.92 -25.02
C LEU A 112 -7.39 -5.34 -25.36
N ALA A 113 -7.94 -6.37 -24.71
CA ALA A 113 -7.46 -7.73 -24.88
C ALA A 113 -7.92 -8.33 -26.19
N GLU A 114 -6.97 -8.79 -26.99
CA GLU A 114 -7.24 -9.63 -28.15
C GLU A 114 -7.56 -11.07 -27.71
N THR A 115 -8.28 -11.82 -28.55
CA THR A 115 -8.57 -13.23 -28.30
C THR A 115 -7.27 -14.04 -28.20
N GLY A 116 -7.03 -14.67 -27.05
CA GLY A 116 -5.86 -15.54 -26.84
C GLY A 116 -4.70 -14.94 -26.05
N VAL A 117 -4.86 -13.76 -25.45
CA VAL A 117 -3.83 -13.18 -24.55
C VAL A 117 -3.58 -14.12 -23.35
N VAL A 118 -2.30 -14.49 -23.18
CA VAL A 118 -1.82 -15.25 -22.02
C VAL A 118 -1.04 -14.32 -21.12
N VAL A 119 -1.41 -14.28 -19.83
CA VAL A 119 -0.78 -13.40 -18.84
C VAL A 119 0.08 -14.23 -17.90
N ASN A 120 1.41 -14.03 -17.98
CA ASN A 120 2.40 -14.80 -17.21
C ASN A 120 3.00 -14.01 -16.03
N TRP A 121 2.29 -13.00 -15.53
CA TRP A 121 2.82 -12.11 -14.48
C TRP A 121 2.80 -12.74 -13.08
N ILE A 122 1.83 -13.61 -12.81
CA ILE A 122 1.63 -14.24 -11.51
C ILE A 122 2.13 -15.69 -11.60
N PRO A 123 3.04 -16.13 -10.71
CA PRO A 123 3.54 -17.50 -10.76
C PRO A 123 2.44 -18.51 -10.42
N ASP A 124 2.48 -19.67 -11.08
CA ASP A 124 1.55 -20.77 -10.85
C ASP A 124 1.63 -21.35 -9.43
N ARG A 125 2.81 -21.26 -8.81
CA ARG A 125 3.06 -21.69 -7.43
C ARG A 125 3.52 -20.53 -6.58
N ILE A 126 2.70 -20.17 -5.61
CA ILE A 126 2.98 -19.10 -4.65
C ILE A 126 3.50 -19.71 -3.35
N ASN A 127 4.75 -19.41 -2.99
CA ASN A 127 5.24 -19.65 -1.64
C ASN A 127 4.87 -18.43 -0.78
N THR A 128 3.70 -18.49 -0.15
CA THR A 128 3.14 -17.39 0.64
C THR A 128 4.08 -16.90 1.73
N GLY A 129 4.88 -17.79 2.35
CA GLY A 129 5.83 -17.41 3.40
C GLY A 129 6.92 -16.45 2.90
N VAL A 130 7.43 -16.68 1.68
CA VAL A 130 8.44 -15.80 1.06
C VAL A 130 7.85 -14.43 0.73
N TYR A 131 6.65 -14.40 0.15
CA TYR A 131 5.98 -13.14 -0.18
C TYR A 131 5.61 -12.32 1.06
N ILE A 132 5.10 -12.97 2.12
CA ILE A 132 4.87 -12.31 3.41
C ILE A 132 6.17 -11.73 3.95
N PHE A 133 7.28 -12.46 3.90
CA PHE A 133 8.58 -11.96 4.39
C PHE A 133 9.06 -10.73 3.60
N ILE A 134 8.99 -10.77 2.27
CA ILE A 134 9.35 -9.64 1.41
C ILE A 134 8.46 -8.44 1.73
N ALA A 135 7.14 -8.64 1.77
CA ALA A 135 6.17 -7.59 2.06
C ALA A 135 6.34 -7.02 3.47
N PHE A 136 6.71 -7.85 4.45
CA PHE A 136 7.04 -7.42 5.80
C PHE A 136 8.27 -6.51 5.81
N CYS A 137 9.36 -6.88 5.12
CA CYS A 137 10.52 -6.00 4.97
C CYS A 137 10.17 -4.68 4.26
N SER A 138 9.36 -4.72 3.20
CA SER A 138 8.88 -3.52 2.51
C SER A 138 8.02 -2.63 3.42
N GLY A 139 7.16 -3.23 4.23
CA GLY A 139 6.34 -2.53 5.21
C GLY A 139 7.18 -1.85 6.29
N ILE A 140 8.24 -2.49 6.79
CA ILE A 140 9.17 -1.88 7.74
C ILE A 140 9.77 -0.62 7.12
N ALA A 141 10.35 -0.76 5.92
CA ALA A 141 10.95 0.37 5.20
C ALA A 141 9.94 1.51 4.98
N ALA A 142 8.72 1.17 4.58
CA ALA A 142 7.68 2.15 4.29
C ALA A 142 7.21 2.89 5.55
N SER A 143 6.98 2.20 6.65
CA SER A 143 6.57 2.82 7.91
C SER A 143 7.67 3.69 8.51
N PHE A 144 8.92 3.24 8.49
CA PHE A 144 10.05 4.08 8.94
C PHE A 144 10.23 5.32 8.06
N ALA A 145 10.20 5.16 6.74
CA ALA A 145 10.32 6.28 5.80
C ALA A 145 9.11 7.24 5.86
N TRP A 146 7.95 6.75 6.30
CA TRP A 146 6.78 7.60 6.52
C TRP A 146 6.96 8.52 7.73
N VAL A 147 7.50 7.98 8.84
CA VAL A 147 7.67 8.74 10.09
C VAL A 147 8.91 9.61 10.08
N LYS A 148 10.01 9.12 9.52
CA LYS A 148 11.31 9.81 9.50
C LYS A 148 11.53 10.50 8.16
N GLU A 149 11.32 11.81 8.12
CA GLU A 149 11.44 12.63 6.89
C GLU A 149 12.84 12.61 6.26
N ASN A 150 13.87 12.25 7.03
CA ASN A 150 15.25 12.15 6.55
C ASN A 150 15.52 10.84 5.77
N LEU A 151 14.59 9.89 5.78
CA LEU A 151 14.66 8.67 4.98
C LEU A 151 13.90 8.89 3.67
N SER A 152 14.43 8.40 2.55
CA SER A 152 13.81 8.59 1.24
C SER A 152 12.45 7.88 1.16
N SER A 153 11.37 8.65 1.33
CA SER A 153 9.98 8.16 1.25
C SER A 153 9.63 7.58 -0.12
N SER A 154 10.34 7.99 -1.17
CA SER A 154 10.07 7.55 -2.55
C SER A 154 10.41 6.08 -2.75
N VAL A 155 11.55 5.60 -2.24
CA VAL A 155 12.01 4.21 -2.46
C VAL A 155 11.11 3.20 -1.75
N ALA A 156 10.68 3.52 -0.53
CA ALA A 156 9.82 2.63 0.24
C ALA A 156 8.37 2.62 -0.29
N GLY A 157 7.89 3.76 -0.81
CA GLY A 157 6.61 3.84 -1.52
C GLY A 157 6.57 2.98 -2.79
N VAL A 158 7.65 3.00 -3.58
CA VAL A 158 7.79 2.15 -4.78
C VAL A 158 7.72 0.67 -4.41
N ALA A 159 8.46 0.22 -3.39
CA ALA A 159 8.49 -1.20 -3.00
C ALA A 159 7.11 -1.76 -2.60
N VAL A 160 6.31 -0.94 -1.90
CA VAL A 160 4.95 -1.34 -1.49
C VAL A 160 3.97 -1.29 -2.67
N ALA A 161 4.04 -0.27 -3.52
CA ALA A 161 3.19 -0.20 -4.69
C ALA A 161 3.44 -1.36 -5.68
N VAL A 162 4.71 -1.76 -5.84
CA VAL A 162 5.11 -2.93 -6.63
C VAL A 162 4.46 -4.22 -6.13
N SER A 163 4.26 -4.34 -4.82
CA SER A 163 3.74 -5.55 -4.19
C SER A 163 2.21 -5.66 -4.22
N LEU A 164 1.47 -4.57 -4.44
CA LEU A 164 0.00 -4.55 -4.26
C LEU A 164 -0.79 -4.30 -5.53
N LEU A 165 -0.37 -3.32 -6.33
CA LEU A 165 -1.15 -2.89 -7.50
C LEU A 165 -1.21 -3.97 -8.60
N PRO A 166 -0.10 -4.66 -8.96
CA PRO A 166 -0.17 -5.64 -10.04
C PRO A 166 -1.00 -6.88 -9.71
N PRO A 167 -0.94 -7.47 -8.50
CA PRO A 167 -1.87 -8.52 -8.15
C PRO A 167 -3.34 -8.09 -8.29
N LEU A 168 -3.70 -6.86 -7.91
CA LEU A 168 -5.07 -6.36 -8.12
C LEU A 168 -5.42 -6.19 -9.60
N CYS A 169 -4.50 -5.66 -10.41
CA CYS A 169 -4.71 -5.56 -11.87
C CYS A 169 -4.81 -6.94 -12.52
N ALA A 170 -3.92 -7.87 -12.18
CA ALA A 170 -3.94 -9.25 -12.66
C ALA A 170 -5.23 -9.98 -12.27
N ALA A 171 -5.78 -9.73 -11.08
CA ALA A 171 -7.09 -10.24 -10.70
C ALA A 171 -8.21 -9.67 -11.60
N GLY A 172 -8.19 -8.38 -11.92
CA GLY A 172 -9.12 -7.75 -12.87
C GLY A 172 -9.00 -8.31 -14.29
N ILE A 173 -7.78 -8.50 -14.78
CA ILE A 173 -7.51 -9.15 -16.06
C ILE A 173 -8.05 -10.59 -16.06
N GLY A 174 -7.79 -11.36 -15.00
CA GLY A 174 -8.29 -12.72 -14.84
C GLY A 174 -9.81 -12.81 -14.83
N ILE A 175 -10.50 -11.82 -14.23
CA ILE A 175 -11.97 -11.72 -14.27
C ILE A 175 -12.44 -11.48 -15.71
N ALA A 176 -11.85 -10.53 -16.42
CA ALA A 176 -12.23 -10.20 -17.80
C ALA A 176 -11.99 -11.36 -18.78
N LEU A 177 -10.90 -12.12 -18.59
CA LEU A 177 -10.53 -13.26 -19.42
C LEU A 177 -11.12 -14.60 -18.96
N TRP A 178 -11.93 -14.61 -17.89
CA TRP A 178 -12.47 -15.84 -17.30
C TRP A 178 -11.38 -16.87 -16.96
N GLN A 179 -10.31 -16.44 -16.30
CA GLN A 179 -9.17 -17.28 -15.89
C GLN A 179 -9.14 -17.45 -14.36
N PRO A 180 -9.81 -18.47 -13.79
CA PRO A 180 -9.91 -18.65 -12.33
C PRO A 180 -8.56 -18.79 -11.62
N LEU A 181 -7.59 -19.43 -12.26
CA LEU A 181 -6.25 -19.62 -11.70
C LEU A 181 -5.53 -18.27 -11.51
N LEU A 182 -5.60 -17.40 -12.52
CA LEU A 182 -5.02 -16.06 -12.46
C LEU A 182 -5.69 -15.23 -11.35
N ILE A 183 -7.02 -15.28 -11.25
CA ILE A 183 -7.78 -14.59 -10.19
C ILE A 183 -7.31 -15.08 -8.81
N ASN A 184 -7.33 -16.39 -8.57
CA ASN A 184 -7.02 -16.96 -7.26
C ASN A 184 -5.58 -16.68 -6.84
N ASN A 185 -4.61 -16.91 -7.73
CA ASN A 185 -3.21 -16.68 -7.43
C ASN A 185 -2.93 -15.20 -7.18
N SER A 186 -3.54 -14.31 -7.97
CA SER A 186 -3.43 -12.86 -7.77
C SER A 186 -3.96 -12.41 -6.40
N LEU A 187 -5.12 -12.92 -5.99
CA LEU A 187 -5.72 -12.56 -4.70
C LEU A 187 -4.93 -13.12 -3.52
N ILE A 188 -4.42 -14.36 -3.61
CA ILE A 188 -3.54 -14.94 -2.58
C ILE A 188 -2.28 -14.09 -2.43
N LEU A 189 -1.65 -13.71 -3.54
CA LEU A 189 -0.45 -12.87 -3.53
C LEU A 189 -0.73 -11.49 -2.93
N PHE A 190 -1.84 -10.85 -3.33
CA PHE A 190 -2.30 -9.58 -2.76
C PHE A 190 -2.49 -9.68 -1.24
N LEU A 191 -3.19 -10.71 -0.75
CA LEU A 191 -3.45 -10.92 0.67
C LEU A 191 -2.17 -11.18 1.46
N ALA A 192 -1.26 -11.98 0.93
CA ALA A 192 0.06 -12.21 1.52
C ALA A 192 0.81 -10.89 1.73
N ASN A 193 0.81 -10.04 0.71
CA ASN A 193 1.49 -8.75 0.76
C ASN A 193 0.78 -7.76 1.70
N LEU A 194 -0.55 -7.72 1.66
CA LEU A 194 -1.37 -6.90 2.57
C LEU A 194 -1.07 -7.24 4.04
N ILE A 195 -1.08 -8.52 4.40
CA ILE A 195 -0.80 -8.98 5.76
C ILE A 195 0.62 -8.61 6.17
N GLY A 196 1.63 -8.90 5.33
CA GLY A 196 3.02 -8.59 5.63
C GLY A 196 3.26 -7.11 5.89
N ILE A 197 2.72 -6.23 5.03
CA ILE A 197 2.87 -4.78 5.18
C ILE A 197 2.14 -4.26 6.42
N CYS A 198 0.91 -4.69 6.68
CA CYS A 198 0.16 -4.25 7.86
C CYS A 198 0.81 -4.71 9.17
N MET A 199 1.31 -5.95 9.22
CA MET A 199 2.04 -6.46 10.39
C MET A 199 3.32 -5.67 10.64
N ALA A 200 4.08 -5.37 9.59
CA ALA A 200 5.28 -4.56 9.68
C ALA A 200 4.97 -3.13 10.14
N GLY A 201 3.94 -2.50 9.57
CA GLY A 201 3.55 -1.15 9.96
C GLY A 201 3.08 -1.07 11.40
N PHE A 202 2.31 -2.06 11.86
CA PHE A 202 1.94 -2.18 13.26
C PHE A 202 3.18 -2.23 14.16
N LEU A 203 4.14 -3.10 13.84
CA LEU A 203 5.38 -3.24 14.62
C LEU A 203 6.17 -1.92 14.66
N VAL A 204 6.35 -1.24 13.53
CA VAL A 204 7.11 0.00 13.47
C VAL A 204 6.42 1.13 14.23
N PHE A 205 5.11 1.33 14.04
CA PHE A 205 4.37 2.35 14.79
C PHE A 205 4.35 2.06 16.29
N TRP A 206 4.28 0.78 16.68
CA TRP A 206 4.38 0.40 18.08
C TRP A 206 5.75 0.74 18.67
N ILE A 207 6.85 0.38 17.99
CA ILE A 207 8.23 0.71 18.40
C ILE A 207 8.42 2.22 18.51
N LEU A 208 7.86 3.00 17.59
CA LEU A 208 7.98 4.47 17.56
C LEU A 208 7.01 5.18 18.52
N GLY A 209 6.23 4.44 19.33
CA GLY A 209 5.42 5.01 20.41
C GLY A 209 4.12 5.69 19.96
N PHE A 210 3.41 5.13 18.98
CA PHE A 210 2.10 5.64 18.53
C PHE A 210 0.89 5.15 19.38
N ILE A 211 1.12 4.45 20.49
CA ILE A 211 0.05 3.86 21.33
C ILE A 211 -0.94 4.92 21.84
N ASP A 212 -0.44 6.07 22.31
CA ASP A 212 -1.27 7.12 22.91
C ASP A 212 -1.68 8.23 21.93
N THR A 213 -1.71 7.95 20.62
CA THR A 213 -2.00 8.98 19.59
C THR A 213 -3.44 8.99 19.08
N ALA A 214 -4.36 8.20 19.67
CA ALA A 214 -5.76 8.10 19.23
C ALA A 214 -6.44 9.47 19.08
N GLY A 215 -6.29 10.36 20.07
CA GLY A 215 -6.90 11.69 20.05
C GLY A 215 -6.27 12.66 19.03
N VAL A 216 -5.01 12.44 18.63
CA VAL A 216 -4.37 13.21 17.56
C VAL A 216 -4.90 12.73 16.20
N GLU A 217 -5.02 11.42 16.04
CA GLU A 217 -5.59 10.79 14.85
C GLU A 217 -7.05 11.21 14.64
N GLU A 218 -7.87 11.23 15.69
CA GLU A 218 -9.27 11.64 15.59
C GLU A 218 -9.42 13.09 15.13
N LYS A 219 -8.64 14.02 15.70
CA LYS A 219 -8.61 15.42 15.25
C LYS A 219 -8.15 15.57 13.80
N ALA A 220 -7.19 14.75 13.37
CA ALA A 220 -6.73 14.75 11.99
C ALA A 220 -7.82 14.23 11.02
N ILE A 221 -8.61 13.24 11.44
CA ILE A 221 -9.74 12.71 10.67
C ILE A 221 -10.84 13.78 10.52
N GLU A 222 -11.24 14.43 11.61
CA GLU A 222 -12.25 15.48 11.58
C GLU A 222 -11.86 16.60 10.61
N LYS A 223 -10.63 17.10 10.74
CA LYS A 223 -10.10 18.13 9.84
C LYS A 223 -10.06 17.70 8.36
N ALA A 224 -9.84 16.42 8.10
CA ALA A 224 -9.74 15.88 6.75
C ALA A 224 -11.10 15.58 6.12
N ASP A 225 -12.12 15.32 6.94
CA ASP A 225 -13.50 15.08 6.49
C ASP A 225 -14.27 16.41 6.29
N ASP A 226 -13.85 17.49 7.00
CA ASP A 226 -14.43 18.85 6.89
C ASP A 226 -13.84 19.70 5.73
N ALA A 227 -12.82 19.21 5.03
CA ALA A 227 -12.09 19.89 3.96
C ALA A 227 -12.45 19.36 2.57
#